data_AF-A0A5K1JC27-F1
#
_entry.id   AF-A0A5K1JC27-F1
#
_cell.length_a   1.000
_cell.length_b   1.000
_cell.length_c   1.000
_cell.angle_alpha   90.00
_cell.angle_beta   90.00
_cell.angle_gamma   90.00
#
_symmetry.space_group_name_H-M   'P 1'
#
loop_
_entity.id
_entity.type
_entity.pdbx_description
1 polymer ?
#
loop_
_entity_poly.entity_id
_entity_poly.type
_entity_poly.pdbx_seq_one_letter_code
_entity_poly.pdbx_strand_id
1 'polypeptide(L)'
;METAFVMMLVMPKREGGLGIRGLEMDYRIEVNARARHLTARSCFYCDVYLPRIHLDIEYHGFFHDDEMRAVEDDERERALRAMGHGVMAIRRWGFFNRAVFGRFMLCIRRKMGISPAALPDEFELRQEELRRFVLRRMA
;
A
#
# COMPACT_ATOMS: atom_id res chain seq x y z
N MET A 1 11.83 3.27 4.79
CA MET A 1 10.52 3.97 4.85
C MET A 1 9.34 3.00 4.74
N GLU A 2 9.51 1.88 4.06
CA GLU A 2 8.51 0.80 3.98
C GLU A 2 8.03 0.32 5.37
N THR A 3 8.94 0.06 6.32
CA THR A 3 8.57 -0.26 7.72
C THR A 3 7.70 0.82 8.37
N ALA A 4 7.97 2.09 8.11
CA ALA A 4 7.18 3.20 8.66
C ALA A 4 5.77 3.21 8.07
N PHE A 5 5.62 2.88 6.78
CA PHE A 5 4.32 2.76 6.14
C PHE A 5 3.55 1.52 6.67
N VAL A 6 4.21 0.38 6.83
CA VAL A 6 3.62 -0.84 7.41
C VAL A 6 3.06 -0.57 8.81
N MET A 7 3.76 0.22 9.64
CA MET A 7 3.24 0.63 10.95
C MET A 7 1.88 1.34 10.86
N MET A 8 1.64 2.16 9.82
CA MET A 8 0.34 2.81 9.62
C MET A 8 -0.79 1.82 9.36
N LEU A 9 -0.47 0.63 8.83
CA LEU A 9 -1.45 -0.41 8.54
C LEU A 9 -1.69 -1.31 9.77
N VAL A 10 -0.63 -1.73 10.45
CA VAL A 10 -0.73 -2.75 11.52
C VAL A 10 -1.01 -2.19 12.90
N MET A 11 -0.56 -0.97 13.19
CA MET A 11 -0.67 -0.43 14.54
C MET A 11 -2.13 -0.37 14.98
N PRO A 12 -2.43 -0.55 16.27
CA PRO A 12 -3.80 -0.47 16.78
C PRO A 12 -4.47 0.85 16.40
N LYS A 13 -5.79 0.82 16.17
CA LYS A 13 -6.56 2.02 15.83
C LYS A 13 -6.48 3.12 16.89
N ARG A 14 -6.41 2.73 18.17
CA ARG A 14 -6.18 3.63 19.30
C ARG A 14 -4.84 4.38 19.23
N GLU A 15 -3.89 3.84 18.48
CA GLU A 15 -2.55 4.37 18.25
C GLU A 15 -2.42 5.00 16.84
N GLY A 16 -3.52 5.13 16.08
CA GLY A 16 -3.55 5.80 14.77
C GLY A 16 -3.34 4.90 13.55
N GLY A 17 -3.08 3.60 13.74
CA GLY A 17 -3.00 2.64 12.64
C GLY A 17 -4.36 2.08 12.21
N LEU A 18 -4.42 1.27 11.14
CA LEU A 18 -5.69 0.63 10.73
C LEU A 18 -6.00 -0.67 11.48
N GLY A 19 -5.05 -1.21 12.25
CA GLY A 19 -5.17 -2.49 12.95
C GLY A 19 -5.36 -3.68 12.01
N ILE A 20 -4.82 -3.60 10.79
CA ILE A 20 -4.88 -4.66 9.79
C ILE A 20 -4.00 -5.82 10.26
N ARG A 21 -4.55 -7.04 10.19
CA ARG A 21 -3.82 -8.27 10.49
C ARG A 21 -3.75 -9.15 9.24
N GLY A 22 -2.75 -10.03 9.20
CA GLY A 22 -2.54 -10.96 8.10
C GLY A 22 -2.11 -10.28 6.80
N LEU A 23 -1.38 -9.16 6.89
CA LEU A 23 -0.61 -8.68 5.75
C LEU A 23 0.64 -9.55 5.57
N GLU A 24 1.11 -9.64 4.34
CA GLU A 24 2.32 -10.39 3.98
C GLU A 24 3.27 -9.44 3.26
N MET A 25 4.55 -9.46 3.62
CA MET A 25 5.59 -8.72 2.90
C MET A 25 6.36 -9.67 1.98
N ASP A 26 6.95 -9.12 0.92
CA ASP A 26 7.65 -9.90 -0.11
C ASP A 26 6.81 -11.05 -0.68
N TYR A 27 5.49 -10.86 -0.74
CA TYR A 27 4.58 -11.92 -1.15
C TYR A 27 4.72 -12.20 -2.65
N ARG A 28 4.95 -13.47 -2.99
CA ARG A 28 5.14 -13.92 -4.37
C ARG A 28 3.81 -14.30 -5.02
N ILE A 29 3.48 -13.63 -6.13
CA ILE A 29 2.32 -13.94 -6.98
C ILE A 29 2.81 -14.58 -8.28
N GLU A 30 2.43 -15.84 -8.51
CA GLU A 30 2.70 -16.51 -9.80
C GLU A 30 1.84 -15.93 -10.92
N VAL A 31 2.44 -15.71 -12.09
CA VAL A 31 1.72 -15.31 -13.29
C VAL A 31 0.90 -16.49 -13.80
N ASN A 32 -0.43 -16.35 -13.74
CA ASN A 32 -1.36 -17.36 -14.24
C ASN A 32 -1.73 -17.12 -15.72
N ALA A 33 -2.53 -18.01 -16.29
CA ALA A 33 -2.91 -17.97 -17.70
C ALA A 33 -3.57 -16.65 -18.14
N ARG A 34 -4.22 -15.91 -17.23
CA ARG A 34 -4.88 -14.63 -17.55
C ARG A 34 -3.90 -13.50 -17.88
N ALA A 35 -2.68 -13.57 -17.36
CA ALA A 35 -1.67 -12.53 -17.55
C ALA A 35 -0.44 -12.99 -18.34
N ARG A 36 -0.38 -14.25 -18.77
CA ARG A 36 0.77 -14.83 -19.51
C ARG A 36 1.13 -14.05 -20.79
N HIS A 37 0.16 -13.43 -21.44
CA HIS A 37 0.37 -12.62 -22.65
C HIS A 37 0.55 -11.12 -22.36
N LEU A 38 0.42 -10.72 -21.09
CA LEU A 38 0.51 -9.33 -20.65
C LEU A 38 1.88 -9.03 -20.05
N THR A 39 2.68 -10.04 -19.72
CA THR A 39 4.02 -9.84 -19.16
C THR A 39 4.98 -10.96 -19.54
N ALA A 40 6.27 -10.61 -19.65
CA ALA A 40 7.34 -11.60 -19.80
C ALA A 40 7.75 -12.25 -18.45
N ARG A 41 7.30 -11.70 -17.32
CA ARG A 41 7.66 -12.18 -15.97
C ARG A 41 6.87 -13.45 -15.62
N SER A 42 7.50 -14.33 -14.84
CA SER A 42 6.84 -15.54 -14.32
C SER A 42 6.19 -15.34 -12.96
N CYS A 43 6.60 -14.31 -12.21
CA CYS A 43 6.04 -13.95 -10.92
C CYS A 43 6.27 -12.47 -10.61
N PHE A 44 5.50 -11.95 -9.66
CA PHE A 44 5.68 -10.62 -9.06
C PHE A 44 5.88 -10.75 -7.55
N TYR A 45 6.62 -9.81 -6.96
CA TYR A 45 6.73 -9.65 -5.52
C TYR A 45 5.99 -8.39 -5.10
N CYS A 46 5.27 -8.49 -3.98
CA CYS A 46 4.48 -7.41 -3.39
C CYS A 46 5.15 -6.94 -2.10
N ASP A 47 5.44 -5.64 -2.00
CA ASP A 47 5.99 -4.98 -0.80
C ASP A 47 5.09 -5.26 0.41
N VAL A 48 3.80 -4.94 0.25
CA VAL A 48 2.77 -5.18 1.27
C VAL A 48 1.52 -5.74 0.62
N TYR A 49 1.32 -7.05 0.77
CA TYR A 49 0.16 -7.74 0.27
C TYR A 49 -0.91 -7.92 1.34
N LEU A 50 -2.17 -7.70 0.96
CA LEU A 50 -3.36 -7.96 1.76
C LEU A 50 -4.15 -9.12 1.13
N PRO A 51 -3.86 -10.38 1.51
CA PRO A 51 -4.44 -11.56 0.88
C PRO A 51 -5.97 -11.56 0.87
N ARG A 52 -6.59 -11.09 1.96
CA ARG A 52 -8.05 -11.05 2.12
C ARG A 52 -8.77 -10.27 1.01
N ILE A 53 -8.12 -9.26 0.45
CA ILE A 53 -8.71 -8.38 -0.57
C ILE A 53 -7.88 -8.36 -1.86
N HIS A 54 -6.91 -9.26 -1.99
CA HIS A 54 -6.00 -9.36 -3.13
C HIS A 54 -5.38 -8.01 -3.53
N LEU A 55 -4.96 -7.21 -2.55
CA LEU A 55 -4.41 -5.87 -2.78
C LEU A 55 -2.92 -5.85 -2.46
N ASP A 56 -2.14 -5.43 -3.45
CA ASP A 56 -0.75 -5.03 -3.29
C ASP A 56 -0.69 -3.53 -2.98
N ILE A 57 0.11 -3.16 -1.97
CA ILE A 57 0.36 -1.77 -1.59
C ILE A 57 1.86 -1.50 -1.66
N GLU A 58 2.24 -0.62 -2.58
CA GLU A 58 3.64 -0.29 -2.84
C GLU A 58 4.04 1.03 -2.20
N TYR A 59 5.25 1.04 -1.66
CA TYR A 59 5.88 2.27 -1.21
C TYR A 59 6.95 2.70 -2.20
N HIS A 60 6.67 3.78 -2.95
CA HIS A 60 7.63 4.31 -3.91
C HIS A 60 8.53 5.37 -3.27
N GLY A 61 9.82 5.04 -3.12
CA GLY A 61 10.85 5.95 -2.63
C GLY A 61 11.20 7.09 -3.62
N PHE A 62 12.46 7.51 -3.63
CA PHE A 62 12.93 8.42 -4.69
C PHE A 62 13.07 7.65 -6.01
N PHE A 63 12.36 8.11 -7.03
CA PHE A 63 12.55 7.65 -8.40
C PHE A 63 13.07 8.81 -9.24
N HIS A 64 14.04 8.51 -10.11
CA HIS A 64 14.27 9.30 -11.31
C HIS A 64 13.21 8.87 -12.33
N ASP A 65 12.56 9.82 -12.99
CA ASP A 65 11.62 9.53 -14.07
C ASP A 65 12.38 8.86 -15.22
N ASP A 66 12.30 7.53 -15.27
CA ASP A 66 12.84 6.68 -16.32
C ASP A 66 11.65 6.08 -17.09
N GLU A 67 11.54 6.42 -18.37
CA GLU A 67 10.45 5.95 -19.24
C GLU A 67 10.40 4.42 -19.32
N MET A 68 11.53 3.72 -19.25
CA MET A 68 11.54 2.26 -19.26
C MET A 68 10.88 1.67 -18.02
N ARG A 69 11.11 2.27 -16.84
CA ARG A 69 10.48 1.84 -15.59
C ARG A 69 8.97 2.09 -15.61
N ALA A 70 8.53 3.22 -16.18
CA ALA A 70 7.11 3.51 -16.31
C ALA A 70 6.39 2.44 -17.14
N VAL A 71 7.02 1.96 -18.23
CA VAL A 71 6.46 0.87 -19.05
C VAL A 71 6.41 -0.44 -18.26
N GLU A 72 7.46 -0.77 -17.50
CA GLU A 72 7.49 -1.98 -16.65
C GLU A 72 6.43 -1.96 -15.55
N ASP A 73 6.19 -0.80 -14.93
CA ASP A 73 5.17 -0.61 -13.90
C ASP A 73 3.76 -0.75 -14.51
N ASP A 74 3.53 -0.14 -15.68
CA ASP A 74 2.28 -0.28 -16.44
C ASP A 74 1.98 -1.74 -16.81
N GLU A 75 3.01 -2.47 -17.27
CA GLU A 75 2.91 -3.90 -17.61
C GLU A 75 2.54 -4.72 -16.38
N ARG A 76 3.24 -4.49 -15.26
CA ARG A 76 2.99 -5.13 -13.97
C ARG A 76 1.57 -4.90 -13.48
N GLU A 77 1.10 -3.65 -13.46
CA GLU A 77 -0.24 -3.31 -12.98
C GLU A 77 -1.32 -3.99 -13.83
N ARG A 78 -1.17 -3.97 -15.16
CA ARG A 78 -2.11 -4.63 -16.08
C ARG A 78 -2.16 -6.14 -15.86
N ALA A 79 -1.00 -6.78 -15.71
CA ALA A 79 -0.91 -8.21 -15.44
C ALA A 79 -1.57 -8.59 -14.11
N LEU A 80 -1.24 -7.88 -13.02
CA LEU A 80 -1.85 -8.10 -11.70
C LEU A 80 -3.36 -7.90 -11.73
N ARG A 81 -3.83 -6.83 -12.39
CA ARG A 81 -5.26 -6.55 -12.56
C ARG A 81 -5.99 -7.64 -13.33
N ALA A 82 -5.40 -8.16 -14.42
CA ALA A 82 -5.96 -9.27 -15.18
C ALA A 82 -6.06 -10.56 -14.35
N MET A 83 -5.15 -10.75 -13.39
CA MET A 83 -5.20 -11.86 -12.43
C MET A 83 -6.17 -11.65 -11.28
N GLY A 84 -6.78 -10.46 -11.15
CA GLY A 84 -7.74 -10.11 -10.10
C GLY A 84 -7.11 -9.43 -8.87
N HIS A 85 -5.84 -9.01 -8.96
CA HIS A 85 -5.18 -8.26 -7.90
C HIS A 85 -5.33 -6.76 -8.11
N GLY A 86 -5.56 -6.02 -7.03
CA GLY A 86 -5.43 -4.56 -7.03
C GLY A 86 -4.00 -4.15 -6.73
N VAL A 87 -3.59 -2.99 -7.23
CA VAL A 87 -2.34 -2.32 -6.86
C VAL A 87 -2.66 -0.91 -6.37
N MET A 88 -2.01 -0.47 -5.30
CA MET A 88 -2.08 0.90 -4.79
C MET A 88 -0.69 1.36 -4.39
N ALA A 89 -0.18 2.43 -5.01
CA ALA A 89 1.12 2.97 -4.67
C ALA A 89 1.01 4.32 -3.94
N ILE A 90 1.91 4.55 -2.98
CA ILE A 90 2.13 5.88 -2.40
C ILE A 90 3.60 6.28 -2.54
N ARG A 91 3.84 7.41 -3.21
CA ARG A 91 5.17 8.00 -3.33
C ARG A 91 5.61 8.66 -2.02
N ARG A 92 6.92 8.80 -1.82
CA ARG A 92 7.51 9.51 -0.65
C ARG A 92 6.80 10.83 -0.37
N TRP A 93 6.69 11.72 -1.35
CA TRP A 93 6.04 13.02 -1.15
C TRP A 93 4.60 12.89 -0.64
N GLY A 94 3.84 11.92 -1.16
CA GLY A 94 2.48 11.64 -0.70
C GLY A 94 2.41 11.16 0.75
N PHE A 95 3.42 10.40 1.20
CA PHE A 95 3.52 9.96 2.60
C PHE A 95 3.88 11.13 3.55
N PHE A 96 4.71 12.07 3.09
CA PHE A 96 5.07 13.27 3.85
C PHE A 96 3.94 14.33 3.88
N ASN A 97 3.07 14.35 2.88
CA ASN A 97 1.92 15.23 2.81
C ASN A 97 0.70 14.65 3.55
N ARG A 98 0.28 15.29 4.66
CA ARG A 98 -0.86 14.86 5.49
C ARG A 98 -2.14 14.59 4.69
N ALA A 99 -2.50 15.49 3.78
CA ALA A 99 -3.78 15.40 3.06
C ALA A 99 -3.76 14.27 2.03
N VAL A 100 -2.66 14.10 1.31
CA VAL A 100 -2.48 13.00 0.34
C VAL A 100 -2.47 11.66 1.07
N PHE A 101 -1.70 11.56 2.14
CA PHE A 101 -1.63 10.37 2.98
C PHE A 101 -3.00 9.99 3.56
N GLY A 102 -3.74 10.95 4.13
CA GLY A 102 -5.06 10.69 4.71
C GLY A 102 -6.06 10.13 3.68
N ARG A 103 -6.06 10.67 2.44
CA ARG A 103 -6.87 10.11 1.35
C ARG A 103 -6.45 8.70 0.97
N PHE A 104 -5.14 8.42 0.93
CA PHE A 104 -4.63 7.09 0.64
C PHE A 104 -5.06 6.07 1.70
N MET A 105 -4.90 6.40 2.99
CA MET A 105 -5.34 5.57 4.10
C MET A 105 -6.85 5.35 4.12
N LEU A 106 -7.64 6.37 3.74
CA LEU A 106 -9.08 6.24 3.59
C LEU A 106 -9.46 5.24 2.49
N CYS A 107 -8.75 5.23 1.36
CA CYS A 107 -8.96 4.26 0.29
C CYS A 107 -8.69 2.82 0.76
N ILE A 108 -7.57 2.59 1.47
CA ILE A 108 -7.23 1.28 2.04
C ILE A 108 -8.32 0.86 3.05
N ARG A 109 -8.70 1.76 3.97
CA ARG A 109 -9.75 1.50 4.96
C ARG A 109 -11.05 1.04 4.32
N ARG A 110 -11.50 1.72 3.26
CA ARG A 110 -12.72 1.39 2.51
C ARG A 110 -12.60 0.02 1.83
N LYS A 111 -11.48 -0.27 1.17
CA LYS A 111 -11.24 -1.58 0.54
C LYS A 111 -11.20 -2.72 1.56
N MET A 112 -10.67 -2.47 2.75
CA MET A 112 -10.66 -3.41 3.87
C MET A 112 -12.02 -3.57 4.56
N GLY A 113 -13.04 -2.80 4.17
CA GLY A 113 -14.37 -2.84 4.79
C GLY A 113 -14.38 -2.38 6.25
N ILE A 114 -13.39 -1.59 6.68
CA ILE A 114 -13.31 -1.09 8.06
C ILE A 114 -14.31 0.06 8.19
N SER A 115 -15.41 -0.15 8.92
CA SER A 115 -16.45 0.87 9.16
C SER A 115 -15.90 2.09 9.92
N PRO A 116 -16.35 3.32 9.61
CA PRO A 116 -16.05 4.50 10.43
C PRO A 116 -16.42 4.31 11.91
N ALA A 117 -17.51 3.61 12.20
CA ALA A 117 -17.95 3.32 13.57
C ALA A 117 -17.00 2.39 14.35
N ALA A 118 -16.08 1.71 13.65
CA ALA A 118 -15.07 0.85 14.26
C ALA A 118 -13.74 1.58 14.52
N LEU A 119 -13.70 2.91 14.33
CA LEU A 119 -12.57 3.78 14.63
C LEU A 119 -12.81 4.50 15.96
N PRO A 120 -11.76 4.76 16.75
CA PRO A 120 -11.89 5.58 17.95
C PRO A 120 -12.21 7.03 17.59
N ASP A 121 -12.69 7.79 18.58
CA ASP A 121 -12.79 9.23 18.48
C ASP A 121 -11.44 9.86 18.11
N GLU A 122 -11.51 10.92 17.32
CA GLU A 122 -10.34 11.66 16.84
C GLU A 122 -9.32 10.79 16.09
N PHE A 123 -9.78 9.71 15.43
CA PHE A 123 -8.90 8.79 14.70
C PHE A 123 -7.95 9.51 13.71
N GLU A 124 -8.43 10.54 13.01
CA GLU A 124 -7.60 11.31 12.08
C GLU A 124 -6.47 12.08 12.77
N LEU A 125 -6.69 12.54 14.01
CA LEU A 125 -5.64 13.17 14.82
C LEU A 125 -4.59 12.12 15.21
N ARG A 126 -5.04 10.97 15.74
CA ARG A 126 -4.16 9.84 16.13
C ARG A 126 -3.35 9.32 14.94
N GLN A 127 -3.97 9.22 13.76
CA GLN A 127 -3.30 8.80 12.54
C GLN A 127 -2.22 9.80 12.10
N GLU A 128 -2.46 11.11 12.26
CA GLU A 128 -1.44 12.13 12.01
C GLU A 128 -0.30 12.06 13.05
N GLU A 129 -0.61 11.81 14.32
CA GLU A 129 0.40 11.64 15.38
C GLU A 129 1.31 10.45 15.09
N LEU A 130 0.73 9.30 14.74
CA LEU A 130 1.49 8.12 14.34
C LEU A 130 2.34 8.39 13.10
N ARG A 131 1.76 9.04 12.07
CA ARG A 131 2.49 9.41 10.85
C ARG A 131 3.69 10.29 11.18
N ARG A 132 3.52 11.31 12.02
CA ARG A 132 4.62 12.17 12.47
C ARG A 132 5.66 11.36 13.26
N PHE A 133 5.23 10.47 14.14
CA PHE A 133 6.12 9.62 14.92
C PHE A 133 7.01 8.76 14.01
N VAL A 134 6.42 8.08 13.03
CA VAL A 134 7.20 7.21 12.12
C VAL A 134 8.08 8.01 11.16
N LEU A 135 7.71 9.25 10.82
CA LEU A 135 8.52 10.14 10.00
C LEU A 135 9.69 10.78 10.76
N ARG A 136 9.60 10.98 12.08
CA ARG A 136 10.69 11.56 12.90
C ARG A 136 11.99 10.75 12.84
N ARG A 137 11.90 9.44 12.59
CA ARG A 137 13.06 8.55 12.46
C ARG A 137 13.57 8.42 11.02
N MET A 138 13.01 9.19 10.10
CA MET A 138 13.22 9.07 8.64
C MET A 138 13.59 10.42 8.00
N ALA A 139 13.76 11.46 8.81
CA ALA A 139 14.23 12.79 8.40
C ALA A 139 15.74 12.90 8.58
#